data_AF-A0A7J0G4F6-F1
#
_entry.id   AF-A0A7J0G4F6-F1
#
_cell.length_a   1.000
_cell.length_b   1.000
_cell.length_c   1.000
_cell.angle_alpha   90.00
_cell.angle_beta   90.00
_cell.angle_gamma   90.00
#
_symmetry.space_group_name_H-M   'P 1'
#
loop_
_entity.id
_entity.type
_entity.pdbx_description
1 polymer ?
#
loop_
_entity_poly.entity_id
_entity_poly.type
_entity_poly.pdbx_seq_one_letter_code
_entity_poly.pdbx_strand_id
1 'polypeptide(L)'
;MTNKVLEHCEIEAATCTVDFENQNYTISTSQCKGPNFRPVLCCSALKKFGCPFAEEISDEKTDCASTMFSHINAMGNYPPALFASLCTEGKLGLNCSDEDLAKSSMDKIWGPTEAYAHGLLLDVAFQVVLMGVFYICIQKNW
;
A
#
# COMPACT_ATOMS: atom_id res chain seq x y z
N MET A 1 -12.40 -8.94 -39.49
CA MET A 1 -12.51 -9.21 -38.04
C MET A 1 -11.33 -8.52 -37.38
N THR A 2 -11.42 -7.21 -37.18
CA THR A 2 -10.45 -6.47 -36.39
C THR A 2 -10.73 -6.82 -34.93
N ASN A 3 -9.84 -7.59 -34.33
CA ASN A 3 -9.94 -7.97 -32.93
C ASN A 3 -9.81 -6.71 -32.07
N LYS A 4 -10.97 -6.15 -31.73
CA LYS A 4 -11.17 -5.11 -30.74
C LYS A 4 -11.22 -5.80 -29.37
N VAL A 5 -10.06 -6.29 -28.92
CA VAL A 5 -9.86 -6.74 -27.54
C VAL A 5 -8.65 -5.95 -27.06
N LEU A 6 -8.81 -5.24 -25.94
CA LEU A 6 -7.86 -4.30 -25.33
C LEU A 6 -8.03 -2.83 -25.74
N GLU A 7 -9.27 -2.35 -25.62
CA GLU A 7 -9.52 -0.95 -25.31
C GLU A 7 -9.72 -0.86 -23.78
N HIS A 8 -8.64 -0.98 -23.00
CA HIS A 8 -8.61 -0.59 -21.58
C HIS A 8 -7.29 0.15 -21.30
N CYS A 9 -7.34 1.47 -21.53
CA CYS A 9 -6.44 2.51 -21.04
C CYS A 9 -5.04 2.66 -21.66
N GLU A 10 -4.80 2.32 -22.92
CA GLU A 10 -3.64 2.86 -23.65
C GLU A 10 -3.92 4.32 -24.07
N ILE A 11 -3.82 5.23 -23.11
CA ILE A 11 -3.16 6.51 -23.41
C ILE A 11 -1.75 6.09 -23.84
N GLU A 12 -1.24 6.53 -25.00
CA GLU A 12 0.15 6.24 -25.40
C GLU A 12 1.08 6.70 -24.28
N ALA A 13 1.41 5.77 -23.39
CA ALA A 13 2.28 6.02 -22.27
C ALA A 13 3.66 6.22 -22.87
N ALA A 14 4.28 7.35 -22.55
CA ALA A 14 5.63 7.61 -22.98
C ALA A 14 6.54 6.48 -22.48
N THR A 15 7.44 6.03 -23.35
CA THR A 15 8.41 5.00 -22.99
C THR A 15 9.27 5.48 -21.83
N CYS A 16 9.41 4.65 -20.80
CA CYS A 16 10.24 4.94 -19.65
C CYS A 16 11.70 5.19 -20.08
N THR A 17 12.28 6.29 -19.61
CA THR A 17 13.68 6.63 -19.88
C THR A 17 14.65 5.87 -18.98
N VAL A 18 14.15 5.25 -17.91
CA VAL A 18 14.95 4.44 -16.97
C VAL A 18 15.12 3.04 -17.53
N ASP A 19 16.37 2.60 -17.68
CA ASP A 19 16.71 1.21 -18.02
C ASP A 19 16.48 0.35 -16.78
N PHE A 20 15.27 -0.21 -16.66
CA PHE A 20 14.97 -1.20 -15.64
C PHE A 20 15.62 -2.55 -15.94
N GLU A 21 15.87 -2.91 -17.20
CA GLU A 21 16.42 -4.22 -17.57
C GLU A 21 17.77 -4.51 -16.90
N ASN A 22 18.62 -3.49 -16.79
CA ASN A 22 19.96 -3.61 -16.20
C ASN A 22 20.06 -3.23 -14.71
N GLN A 23 18.95 -3.10 -13.99
CA GLN A 23 18.98 -2.76 -12.57
C GLN A 23 19.38 -3.93 -11.66
N ASN A 24 19.84 -3.61 -10.46
CA ASN A 24 20.24 -4.60 -9.46
C ASN A 24 19.01 -5.18 -8.72
N TYR A 25 18.36 -6.17 -9.33
CA TYR A 25 17.19 -6.85 -8.76
C TYR A 25 17.47 -7.70 -7.52
N THR A 26 18.75 -7.94 -7.21
CA THR A 26 19.18 -8.79 -6.09
C THR A 26 18.68 -8.30 -4.73
N ILE A 27 18.44 -6.99 -4.58
CA ILE A 27 17.87 -6.41 -3.34
C ILE A 27 16.44 -6.92 -3.09
N SER A 28 15.64 -7.08 -4.15
CA SER A 28 14.25 -7.55 -4.09
C SER A 28 14.17 -9.07 -3.96
N THR A 29 14.90 -9.80 -4.82
CA THR A 29 14.79 -11.27 -4.93
C THR A 29 15.48 -12.04 -3.81
N SER A 30 16.42 -11.42 -3.08
CA SER A 30 17.08 -12.07 -1.93
C SER A 30 16.22 -12.08 -0.67
N GLN A 31 15.39 -11.06 -0.47
CA GLN A 31 14.62 -10.85 0.76
C GLN A 31 13.16 -11.29 0.63
N CYS A 32 12.56 -11.14 -0.55
CA CYS A 32 11.19 -11.56 -0.81
C CYS A 32 11.18 -12.91 -1.54
N LYS A 33 11.04 -14.02 -0.80
CA LYS A 33 11.06 -15.38 -1.36
C LYS A 33 9.72 -16.10 -1.15
N GLY A 34 9.26 -16.78 -2.19
CA GLY A 34 8.15 -17.72 -2.10
C GLY A 34 8.56 -19.03 -1.41
N PRO A 35 7.60 -19.86 -0.99
CA PRO A 35 6.14 -19.71 -1.14
C PRO A 35 5.49 -18.79 -0.10
N ASN A 36 6.18 -18.48 1.00
CA ASN A 36 5.67 -17.63 2.08
C ASN A 36 6.20 -16.20 1.96
N PHE A 37 5.53 -15.39 1.15
CA PHE A 37 5.87 -13.98 0.98
C PHE A 37 5.57 -13.19 2.26
N ARG A 38 6.63 -12.78 2.96
CA ARG A 38 6.49 -12.00 4.21
C ARG A 38 6.32 -10.52 3.88
N PRO A 39 5.21 -9.87 4.26
CA PRO A 39 4.94 -8.48 3.90
C PRO A 39 6.10 -7.54 4.26
N VAL A 40 6.56 -7.59 5.52
CA VAL A 40 7.66 -6.73 6.01
C VAL A 40 8.91 -6.81 5.14
N LEU A 41 9.33 -8.03 4.77
CA LEU A 41 10.54 -8.23 3.96
C LEU A 41 10.32 -7.81 2.50
N CYS A 42 9.18 -8.20 1.92
CA CYS A 42 8.86 -7.92 0.52
C CYS A 42 8.62 -6.44 0.26
N CYS A 43 7.88 -5.77 1.14
CA CYS A 43 7.59 -4.35 1.02
C CYS A 43 8.84 -3.51 1.30
N SER A 44 9.66 -3.90 2.28
CA SER A 44 10.94 -3.25 2.52
C SER A 44 11.90 -3.39 1.33
N ALA A 45 11.96 -4.57 0.72
CA ALA A 45 12.82 -4.79 -0.44
C ALA A 45 12.32 -4.02 -1.67
N LEU A 46 11.00 -3.95 -1.88
CA LEU A 46 10.38 -3.13 -2.92
C LEU A 46 10.65 -1.63 -2.68
N LYS A 47 10.57 -1.13 -1.44
CA LYS A 47 10.94 0.25 -1.10
C LYS A 47 12.38 0.55 -1.49
N LYS A 48 13.34 -0.31 -1.08
CA LYS A 48 14.76 -0.09 -1.40
C LYS A 48 15.04 -0.05 -2.91
N PHE A 49 14.26 -0.79 -3.70
CA PHE A 49 14.40 -0.81 -5.15
C PHE A 49 13.67 0.33 -5.86
N GLY A 50 12.41 0.59 -5.47
CA GLY A 50 11.52 1.52 -6.17
C GLY A 50 11.64 2.98 -5.69
N CYS A 51 12.00 3.22 -4.43
CA CYS A 51 12.07 4.60 -3.92
C CYS A 51 13.09 5.51 -4.63
N PRO A 52 14.25 5.03 -5.11
CA PRO A 52 15.14 5.84 -5.94
C PRO A 52 14.53 6.33 -7.25
N PHE A 53 13.45 5.68 -7.73
CA PHE A 53 12.76 5.97 -8.98
C PHE A 53 11.30 6.37 -8.73
N ALA A 54 10.97 6.83 -7.51
CA ALA A 54 9.59 7.06 -7.09
C ALA A 54 8.89 8.10 -7.95
N GLU A 55 9.60 9.12 -8.45
CA GLU A 55 9.03 10.16 -9.30
C GLU A 55 8.68 9.61 -10.68
N GLU A 56 9.58 8.84 -11.29
CA GLU A 56 9.40 8.26 -12.62
C GLU A 56 8.30 7.19 -12.62
N ILE A 57 8.28 6.31 -11.61
CA ILE A 57 7.24 5.26 -11.54
C ILE A 57 5.88 5.81 -11.10
N SER A 58 5.83 6.99 -10.49
CA SER A 58 4.56 7.64 -10.13
C SER A 58 3.96 8.44 -11.28
N ASP A 59 4.70 8.67 -12.37
CA ASP A 59 4.20 9.37 -13.55
C ASP A 59 3.28 8.46 -14.37
N GLU A 60 1.97 8.67 -14.22
CA GLU A 60 0.90 7.97 -14.94
C GLU A 60 0.94 8.17 -16.47
N LYS A 61 1.74 9.13 -16.96
CA LYS A 61 1.94 9.36 -18.40
C LYS A 61 2.99 8.45 -19.01
N THR A 62 3.73 7.71 -18.19
CA THR A 62 4.81 6.82 -18.63
C THR A 62 4.48 5.36 -18.33
N ASP A 63 5.12 4.45 -19.07
CA ASP A 63 5.01 3.00 -18.80
C ASP A 63 6.01 2.52 -17.73
N CYS A 64 6.71 3.44 -17.03
CA CYS A 64 7.77 3.12 -16.07
C CYS A 64 7.33 2.12 -15.00
N ALA A 65 6.16 2.33 -14.40
CA ALA A 65 5.64 1.41 -13.37
C ALA A 65 5.40 0.00 -13.94
N SER A 66 4.80 -0.07 -15.13
CA SER A 66 4.47 -1.35 -15.79
C SER A 66 5.74 -2.11 -16.14
N THR A 67 6.71 -1.43 -16.76
CA THR A 67 8.01 -1.99 -17.14
C THR A 67 8.77 -2.48 -15.90
N MET A 68 8.86 -1.64 -14.85
CA MET A 68 9.50 -2.02 -13.59
C MET A 68 8.88 -3.29 -12.99
N PHE A 69 7.56 -3.34 -12.82
CA PHE A 69 6.91 -4.50 -12.21
C PHE A 69 7.00 -5.75 -13.09
N SER A 70 6.96 -5.59 -14.43
CA SER A 70 7.17 -6.71 -15.36
C SER A 70 8.51 -7.40 -15.13
N HIS A 71 9.60 -6.62 -15.05
CA HIS A 71 10.94 -7.16 -14.81
C HIS A 71 11.10 -7.73 -13.39
N ILE A 72 10.60 -7.04 -12.36
CA ILE A 72 10.63 -7.57 -10.98
C ILE A 72 9.92 -8.93 -10.91
N ASN A 73 8.73 -9.04 -11.51
CA ASN A 73 7.93 -10.25 -11.49
C ASN A 73 8.62 -11.39 -12.25
N ALA A 74 9.24 -11.10 -13.40
CA ALA A 74 9.99 -12.09 -14.18
C ALA A 74 11.23 -12.60 -13.43
N MET A 75 11.99 -11.70 -12.79
CA MET A 75 13.25 -12.05 -12.11
C MET A 75 13.03 -12.82 -10.80
N GLY A 76 11.96 -12.51 -10.07
CA GLY A 76 11.60 -13.18 -8.81
C GLY A 76 10.59 -14.31 -8.96
N ASN A 77 10.07 -14.54 -10.17
CA ASN A 77 8.95 -15.43 -10.44
C ASN A 77 7.74 -15.15 -9.53
N TYR A 78 7.43 -13.86 -9.34
CA TYR A 78 6.35 -13.41 -8.46
C TYR A 78 4.97 -13.53 -9.13
N PRO A 79 3.93 -13.92 -8.38
CA PRO A 79 2.56 -13.86 -8.87
C PRO A 79 2.16 -12.43 -9.27
N PRO A 80 1.29 -12.28 -10.29
CA PRO A 80 0.76 -10.97 -10.66
C PRO A 80 0.04 -10.33 -9.46
N ALA A 81 0.18 -9.02 -9.31
CA ALA A 81 -0.40 -8.23 -8.22
C ALA A 81 0.01 -8.65 -6.79
N LEU A 82 1.09 -9.43 -6.62
CA LEU A 82 1.60 -9.78 -5.28
C LEU A 82 1.90 -8.51 -4.47
N PHE A 83 2.73 -7.61 -5.01
CA PHE A 83 3.13 -6.40 -4.28
C PHE A 83 1.97 -5.43 -4.06
N ALA A 84 1.04 -5.33 -5.01
CA ALA A 84 -0.15 -4.47 -4.88
C ALA A 84 -1.09 -4.94 -3.76
N SER A 85 -1.16 -6.25 -3.50
CA SER A 85 -1.98 -6.80 -2.40
C SER A 85 -1.22 -6.85 -1.08
N LEU A 86 0.09 -7.09 -1.12
CA LEU A 86 0.92 -7.30 0.05
C LEU A 86 1.38 -5.99 0.70
N CYS A 87 1.62 -4.96 -0.11
CA CYS A 87 2.31 -3.74 0.29
C CYS A 87 1.41 -2.51 0.17
N THR A 88 0.40 -2.45 1.03
CA THR A 88 -0.55 -1.33 1.13
C THR A 88 -0.37 -0.61 2.46
N GLU A 89 0.24 0.57 2.43
CA GLU A 89 0.51 1.37 3.64
C GLU A 89 -0.48 2.54 3.80
N GLY A 90 -1.29 2.81 2.77
CA GLY A 90 -2.31 3.86 2.80
C GLY A 90 -2.94 4.10 1.42
N LYS A 91 -3.68 5.21 1.28
CA LYS A 91 -4.35 5.59 0.04
C LYS A 91 -3.41 6.00 -1.10
N LEU A 92 -2.18 6.40 -0.76
CA LEU A 92 -1.15 6.84 -1.71
C LEU A 92 -0.19 5.72 -2.13
N GLY A 93 -0.44 4.48 -1.67
CA GLY A 93 0.45 3.36 -1.92
C GLY A 93 1.59 3.26 -0.91
N LEU A 94 2.80 3.00 -1.40
CA LEU A 94 4.00 2.76 -0.61
C LEU A 94 4.67 4.10 -0.24
N ASN A 95 4.96 4.35 1.03
CA ASN A 95 5.63 5.60 1.43
C ASN A 95 7.16 5.45 1.35
N CYS A 96 7.83 6.35 0.63
CA CYS A 96 9.29 6.37 0.45
C CYS A 96 10.02 7.33 1.40
N SER A 97 9.42 7.70 2.52
CA SER A 97 10.06 8.55 3.54
C SER A 97 11.36 7.92 4.09
N ASP A 98 12.40 8.72 4.31
CA ASP A 98 13.71 8.25 4.81
C ASP A 98 13.62 7.44 6.13
N GLU A 99 12.63 7.75 6.96
CA GLU A 99 12.35 7.02 8.21
C GLU A 99 11.97 5.55 7.97
N ASP A 100 11.30 5.24 6.86
CA ASP A 100 10.87 3.88 6.52
C ASP A 100 12.02 3.02 5.98
N LEU A 101 12.97 3.64 5.29
CA LEU A 101 14.22 2.98 4.86
C LEU A 101 15.09 2.60 6.07
N ALA A 102 15.04 3.39 7.15
CA ALA A 102 15.72 3.10 8.42
C ALA A 102 14.95 2.10 9.30
N LYS A 103 13.61 2.07 9.23
CA LYS A 103 12.76 1.14 10.00
C LYS A 103 12.74 -0.29 9.46
N SER A 104 13.14 -0.48 8.20
CA SER A 104 13.36 -1.76 7.50
C SER A 104 14.13 -2.83 8.29
N SER A 105 14.99 -2.43 9.24
CA SER A 105 15.77 -3.35 10.09
C SER A 105 15.20 -3.51 11.51
N MET A 106 14.06 -2.90 11.82
CA MET A 106 13.45 -2.93 13.15
C MET A 106 11.92 -2.87 13.07
N ASP A 107 11.28 -3.87 12.46
CA ASP A 107 9.92 -4.23 12.88
C ASP A 107 10.01 -5.10 14.13
N LYS A 108 10.10 -4.36 15.23
CA LYS A 108 9.67 -4.68 16.58
C LYS A 108 8.72 -5.88 16.60
N ILE A 109 9.23 -7.00 17.10
CA ILE A 109 8.45 -8.01 17.81
C ILE A 109 7.74 -7.25 18.94
N TRP A 110 6.50 -6.81 18.76
CA TRP A 110 5.67 -6.32 19.85
C TRP A 110 4.22 -6.68 19.55
N GLY A 111 3.67 -7.57 20.37
CA GLY A 111 2.30 -8.05 20.29
C GLY A 111 1.26 -6.96 20.53
N PRO A 112 -0.03 -7.32 20.54
CA PRO A 112 -1.10 -6.37 20.80
C PRO A 112 -0.98 -5.82 22.23
N THR A 113 -0.51 -4.58 22.38
CA THR A 113 -0.82 -3.79 23.58
C THR A 113 -2.27 -3.36 23.49
N GLU A 114 -3.07 -3.91 24.39
CA GLU A 114 -4.41 -3.47 24.72
C GLU A 114 -4.43 -1.95 24.94
N ALA A 115 -4.99 -1.22 23.99
CA ALA A 115 -5.39 0.17 24.13
C ALA A 115 -6.90 0.28 23.84
N TYR A 116 -7.70 -0.57 24.48
CA TYR A 116 -9.15 -0.53 24.47
C TYR A 116 -9.65 -0.47 25.92
N ALA A 117 -9.44 0.65 26.62
CA ALA A 117 -10.04 0.83 27.94
C ALA A 117 -10.49 2.26 28.28
N HIS A 118 -10.18 3.27 27.46
CA HIS A 118 -10.47 4.67 27.83
C HIS A 118 -11.49 5.40 26.92
N GLY A 119 -12.03 4.76 25.87
CA GLY A 119 -13.01 5.38 24.97
C GLY A 119 -14.49 5.15 25.31
N LEU A 120 -14.82 4.06 26.00
CA LEU A 120 -16.22 3.60 26.13
C LEU A 120 -17.05 4.33 27.21
N LEU A 121 -16.43 5.11 28.10
CA LEU A 121 -17.18 5.79 29.19
C LEU A 121 -17.75 7.16 28.77
N LEU A 122 -17.17 7.83 27.79
CA LEU A 122 -17.67 9.13 27.32
C LEU A 122 -18.83 8.98 26.31
N ASP A 123 -18.82 7.94 25.47
CA ASP A 123 -19.88 7.70 24.49
C ASP A 123 -21.23 7.32 25.15
N VAL A 124 -21.22 6.56 26.24
CA VAL A 124 -22.45 6.17 26.95
C VAL A 124 -23.11 7.39 27.60
N ALA A 125 -22.32 8.31 28.17
CA ALA A 125 -22.86 9.53 28.76
C ALA A 125 -23.55 10.41 27.71
N PHE A 126 -23.00 10.51 26.50
CA PHE A 126 -23.60 11.30 25.42
C PHE A 126 -24.91 10.71 24.92
N GLN A 127 -24.99 9.39 24.77
CA GLN A 127 -26.23 8.69 24.38
C GLN A 127 -27.34 8.83 25.44
N VAL A 128 -27.01 8.78 26.73
CA VAL A 128 -27.99 8.99 27.81
C VAL A 128 -28.52 10.42 27.83
N VAL A 129 -27.66 11.42 27.59
CA VAL A 129 -28.07 12.83 27.51
C VAL A 129 -28.99 13.06 26.30
N LEU A 130 -28.66 12.49 25.13
CA LEU A 130 -29.51 12.61 23.95
C LEU A 130 -30.88 11.96 24.17
N MET A 131 -30.92 10.73 24.69
CA MET A 131 -32.18 10.05 25.01
C MET A 131 -33.01 10.83 26.04
N GLY A 132 -32.37 11.45 27.03
CA GLY A 132 -33.04 12.31 28.03
C GLY A 132 -33.63 13.58 27.43
N VAL A 133 -32.90 14.29 26.57
CA VAL A 133 -33.40 15.50 25.89
C VAL A 133 -34.57 15.15 24.95
N PHE A 134 -34.47 14.05 24.21
CA PHE A 134 -35.57 13.57 23.37
C PHE A 134 -36.82 13.24 24.19
N TYR A 135 -36.68 12.56 25.34
CA TYR A 135 -37.81 12.25 26.22
C TYR A 135 -38.49 13.52 26.77
N ILE A 136 -37.70 14.52 27.19
CA ILE A 136 -38.22 15.81 27.67
C ILE A 136 -38.95 16.56 26.56
N CYS A 137 -38.44 16.53 25.32
CA CYS A 137 -39.09 17.15 24.16
C CYS A 137 -40.45 16.50 23.84
N ILE A 138 -40.58 15.18 24.00
CA ILE A 138 -41.85 14.47 23.77
C ILE A 138 -42.89 14.87 24.83
N GLN A 139 -42.50 15.06 26.08
CA GLN A 139 -43.43 15.46 27.16
C GLN A 139 -43.96 16.91 27.04
N LYS A 140 -43.31 17.77 26.24
CA LYS A 140 -43.74 19.18 26.04
C LYS A 140 -44.52 19.44 24.76
N ASN A 141 -44.72 18.44 23.90
CA ASN A 141 -45.49 18.56 22.65
C ASN A 141 -46.86 17.84 22.71
N TRP A 142 -47.39 17.64 23.92
CA TRP A 142 -48.80 17.35 24.20
C TRP A 142 -49.33 18.38 25.21
#